data_AF-A0A251Y3R4-F1
#
_entry.id   AF-A0A251Y3R4-F1
#
_cell.length_a   1.000
_cell.length_b   1.000
_cell.length_c   1.000
_cell.angle_alpha   90.00
_cell.angle_beta   90.00
_cell.angle_gamma   90.00
#
_symmetry.space_group_name_H-M   'P 1'
#
loop_
_entity.id
_entity.type
_entity.pdbx_description
1 polymer ?
#
loop_
_entity_poly.entity_id
_entity_poly.type
_entity_poly.pdbx_seq_one_letter_code
_entity_poly.pdbx_strand_id
1 'polypeptide(L)'
;MRRPLILLVLPALLLVGAVASSVPADSALAAAAPYTVVRAAPATAKAVHEITAVLIAPAGTTRDFTRDDAITTIQDASAYWSHETNGFVQFHAASVTDWIQPTDPSIACTDPDAVVTFARAQSGWTPGPDKDLVAFVPGGFQCGDFSSGDQGADVDAGGTAYVTDITPAALTHELGHNLSLHHASGVRCTAGWDFDASKGLPSSCARDEYGNTTDLMGSSYSYYPASAPSLDRLGVLSRRAVPTCGATRRIPVQTMSAGADALRVISWTDPKRPAVRYYVQYADVVDQSEYDPLWISGFKVARPSGVQILRTDPTVPDSGTILIRPGDTSVSDELVRPGEKVALADGMSVSVAAMDEIAHTASIDVTVPCASRPTQGAEAAPTAEGALGSTTGQGGTAMGLTMTGGGAMTMTGGGSADMTTGGAGGMEMTAGGMEMTAGGMMEMPTR
;
A
#
# COMPACT_ATOMS: atom_id res chain seq x y z
N MET A 1 -46.54 -57.30 2.92
CA MET A 1 -46.30 -56.19 3.88
C MET A 1 -46.46 -54.88 3.11
N ARG A 2 -47.23 -53.95 3.67
CA ARG A 2 -47.82 -52.78 2.99
C ARG A 2 -46.81 -51.64 2.81
N ARG A 3 -46.81 -51.01 1.64
CA ARG A 3 -46.08 -49.76 1.33
C ARG A 3 -46.78 -48.55 1.96
N PRO A 4 -46.07 -47.52 2.43
CA PRO A 4 -46.68 -46.28 2.89
C PRO A 4 -47.03 -45.36 1.71
N LEU A 5 -48.15 -44.65 1.89
CA LEU A 5 -48.79 -43.74 0.95
C LEU A 5 -48.14 -42.35 1.03
N ILE A 6 -47.79 -41.78 -0.12
CA ILE A 6 -47.31 -40.40 -0.29
C ILE A 6 -48.53 -39.46 -0.20
N LEU A 7 -48.49 -38.50 0.72
CA LEU A 7 -49.46 -37.40 0.79
C LEU A 7 -48.83 -36.16 0.15
N LEU A 8 -49.35 -35.77 -1.01
CA LEU A 8 -49.01 -34.55 -1.73
C LEU A 8 -49.89 -33.42 -1.17
N VAL A 9 -49.29 -32.37 -0.60
CA VAL A 9 -49.99 -31.15 -0.18
C VAL A 9 -49.73 -30.07 -1.23
N LEU A 10 -50.79 -29.64 -1.92
CA LEU A 10 -50.80 -28.49 -2.84
C LEU A 10 -50.91 -27.18 -2.03
N PRO A 11 -50.09 -26.15 -2.29
CA PRO A 11 -50.35 -24.80 -1.80
C PRO A 11 -51.32 -24.07 -2.76
N ALA A 12 -52.33 -23.44 -2.17
CA ALA A 12 -53.27 -22.56 -2.86
C ALA A 12 -52.60 -21.24 -3.24
N LEU A 13 -52.67 -20.88 -4.52
CA LEU A 13 -52.15 -19.64 -5.10
C LEU A 13 -53.19 -18.51 -4.89
N LEU A 14 -52.89 -17.55 -4.02
CA LEU A 14 -53.68 -16.33 -3.82
C LEU A 14 -53.14 -15.24 -4.76
N LEU A 15 -53.88 -14.94 -5.83
CA LEU A 15 -53.61 -13.77 -6.68
C LEU A 15 -54.10 -12.50 -5.95
N VAL A 16 -53.16 -11.69 -5.47
CA VAL A 16 -53.43 -10.30 -5.06
C VAL A 16 -53.13 -9.40 -6.25
N GLY A 17 -54.16 -8.76 -6.80
CA GLY A 17 -54.03 -7.80 -7.89
C GLY A 17 -53.35 -6.52 -7.42
N ALA A 18 -52.17 -6.21 -7.98
CA ALA A 18 -51.51 -4.94 -7.81
C ALA A 18 -52.13 -3.90 -8.76
N VAL A 19 -52.71 -2.84 -8.17
CA VAL A 19 -53.14 -1.65 -8.90
C VAL A 19 -51.90 -0.80 -9.18
N ALA A 20 -51.45 -0.77 -10.44
CA ALA A 20 -50.34 0.09 -10.85
C ALA A 20 -50.83 1.53 -11.02
N SER A 21 -50.64 2.35 -9.98
CA SER A 21 -50.72 3.81 -10.11
C SER A 21 -49.48 4.30 -10.86
N SER A 22 -49.66 4.72 -12.11
CA SER A 22 -48.63 5.43 -12.88
C SER A 22 -48.49 6.85 -12.33
N VAL A 23 -47.43 7.07 -11.55
CA VAL A 23 -46.96 8.43 -11.24
C VAL A 23 -46.23 8.96 -12.49
N PRO A 24 -46.48 10.20 -12.94
CA PRO A 24 -45.80 10.75 -14.10
C PRO A 24 -44.30 10.83 -13.85
N ALA A 25 -43.54 10.66 -14.93
CA ALA A 25 -42.11 10.91 -14.98
C ALA A 25 -41.82 12.36 -14.57
N ASP A 26 -41.48 12.57 -13.30
CA ASP A 26 -40.76 13.77 -12.89
C ASP A 26 -39.39 13.69 -13.54
N SER A 27 -39.29 14.38 -14.67
CA SER A 27 -38.06 14.90 -15.23
C SER A 27 -37.51 15.96 -14.27
N ALA A 28 -37.12 15.54 -13.07
CA ALA A 28 -36.16 16.27 -12.30
C ALA A 28 -34.88 16.24 -13.13
N LEU A 29 -34.48 17.42 -13.61
CA LEU A 29 -33.12 17.69 -14.06
C LEU A 29 -32.17 16.96 -13.11
N ALA A 30 -31.61 15.84 -13.55
CA ALA A 30 -30.50 15.20 -12.87
C ALA A 30 -29.37 16.22 -12.96
N ALA A 31 -29.27 17.09 -11.95
CA ALA A 31 -28.13 17.95 -11.77
C ALA A 31 -26.92 17.02 -11.87
N ALA A 32 -26.08 17.23 -12.89
CA ALA A 32 -24.89 16.43 -13.10
C ALA A 32 -24.21 16.30 -11.74
N ALA A 33 -23.95 15.06 -11.31
CA ALA A 33 -23.34 14.81 -10.01
C ALA A 33 -22.13 15.75 -9.87
N PRO A 34 -21.93 16.40 -8.72
CA PRO A 34 -20.91 17.43 -8.58
C PRO A 34 -19.47 16.90 -8.62
N TYR A 35 -19.30 15.64 -8.99
CA TYR A 35 -18.07 14.90 -9.17
C TYR A 35 -18.25 13.98 -10.37
N THR A 36 -17.14 13.57 -10.97
CA THR A 36 -17.17 12.52 -11.99
C THR A 36 -16.70 11.21 -11.39
N VAL A 37 -17.31 10.10 -11.76
CA VAL A 37 -16.78 8.77 -11.44
C VAL A 37 -15.94 8.34 -12.63
N VAL A 38 -14.63 8.25 -12.42
CA VAL A 38 -13.72 7.69 -13.40
C VAL A 38 -13.69 6.19 -13.20
N ARG A 39 -13.93 5.46 -14.30
CA ARG A 39 -13.67 4.02 -14.38
C ARG A 39 -12.39 3.82 -15.17
N ALA A 40 -11.45 3.08 -14.60
CA ALA A 40 -10.22 2.68 -15.28
C ALA A 40 -10.27 1.17 -15.52
N ALA A 41 -9.91 0.75 -16.73
CA ALA A 41 -9.47 -0.61 -16.92
C ALA A 41 -8.14 -0.78 -16.17
N PRO A 42 -7.88 -1.95 -15.57
CA PRO A 42 -6.58 -2.19 -14.95
C PRO A 42 -5.44 -1.98 -15.94
N ALA A 43 -4.40 -1.29 -15.50
CA ALA A 43 -3.23 -1.00 -16.32
C ALA A 43 -2.28 -2.21 -16.44
N THR A 44 -2.39 -3.13 -15.49
CA THR A 44 -1.66 -4.40 -15.41
C THR A 44 -2.46 -5.53 -16.07
N ALA A 45 -1.75 -6.48 -16.67
CA ALA A 45 -2.34 -7.73 -17.12
C ALA A 45 -2.54 -8.65 -15.92
N LYS A 46 -3.45 -9.63 -16.04
CA LYS A 46 -3.51 -10.66 -15.01
C LYS A 46 -2.23 -11.49 -15.06
N ALA A 47 -1.52 -11.55 -13.95
CA ALA A 47 -0.26 -12.26 -13.81
C ALA A 47 -0.31 -13.26 -12.65
N VAL A 48 0.39 -14.38 -12.84
CA VAL A 48 0.71 -15.34 -11.78
C VAL A 48 2.21 -15.28 -11.60
N HIS A 49 2.63 -14.74 -10.47
CA HIS A 49 4.00 -14.65 -10.04
C HIS A 49 4.50 -16.01 -9.55
N GLU A 50 5.53 -16.53 -10.20
CA GLU A 50 6.14 -17.82 -9.89
C GLU A 50 7.25 -17.65 -8.85
N ILE A 51 6.98 -18.12 -7.63
CA ILE A 51 7.91 -18.07 -6.50
C ILE A 51 8.82 -19.30 -6.51
N THR A 52 10.12 -19.04 -6.58
CA THR A 52 11.18 -19.99 -6.21
C THR A 52 11.60 -19.69 -4.77
N ALA A 53 11.30 -20.59 -3.85
CA ALA A 53 11.65 -20.43 -2.43
C ALA A 53 12.82 -21.34 -2.04
N VAL A 54 13.81 -20.77 -1.36
CA VAL A 54 14.98 -21.49 -0.84
C VAL A 54 15.03 -21.29 0.67
N LEU A 55 14.96 -22.40 1.40
CA LEU A 55 15.07 -22.41 2.86
C LEU A 55 16.54 -22.56 3.24
N ILE A 56 17.12 -21.55 3.88
CA ILE A 56 18.56 -21.44 4.15
C ILE A 56 18.79 -21.29 5.65
N ALA A 57 19.51 -22.23 6.26
CA ALA A 57 19.90 -22.15 7.66
C ALA A 57 21.40 -21.79 7.76
N PRO A 58 21.77 -20.51 7.87
CA PRO A 58 23.15 -20.10 8.15
C PRO A 58 23.75 -20.81 9.37
N ALA A 59 25.07 -20.91 9.41
CA ALA A 59 25.76 -21.55 10.54
C ALA A 59 25.38 -20.89 11.87
N GLY A 60 25.07 -21.69 12.89
CA GLY A 60 24.68 -21.20 14.22
C GLY A 60 23.18 -20.90 14.38
N THR A 61 22.38 -21.05 13.33
CA THR A 61 20.92 -20.92 13.40
C THR A 61 20.24 -22.27 13.63
N THR A 62 18.98 -22.23 14.10
CA THR A 62 18.10 -23.37 14.28
C THR A 62 16.84 -23.16 13.46
N ARG A 63 16.58 -24.11 12.57
CA ARG A 63 15.36 -24.17 11.74
C ARG A 63 14.11 -24.16 12.63
N ASP A 64 13.16 -23.31 12.32
CA ASP A 64 11.98 -23.03 13.15
C ASP A 64 10.64 -23.12 12.41
N PHE A 65 10.66 -23.40 11.10
CA PHE A 65 9.49 -23.77 10.30
C PHE A 65 9.84 -24.87 9.29
N THR A 66 8.81 -25.42 8.67
CA THR A 66 8.90 -26.50 7.68
C THR A 66 8.73 -25.98 6.26
N ARG A 67 9.06 -26.82 5.29
CA ARG A 67 8.78 -26.53 3.87
C ARG A 67 7.29 -26.29 3.60
N ASP A 68 6.41 -27.05 4.26
CA ASP A 68 4.97 -26.94 4.09
C ASP A 68 4.43 -25.62 4.69
N ASP A 69 5.05 -25.12 5.75
CA ASP A 69 4.73 -23.79 6.30
C ASP A 69 5.03 -22.71 5.27
N ALA A 70 6.21 -22.75 4.61
CA ALA A 70 6.56 -21.79 3.56
C ALA A 70 5.60 -21.83 2.35
N ILE A 71 5.16 -23.02 1.94
CA ILE A 71 4.15 -23.17 0.88
C ILE A 71 2.81 -22.55 1.31
N THR A 72 2.40 -22.78 2.56
CA THR A 72 1.15 -22.24 3.11
C THR A 72 1.21 -20.71 3.18
N THR A 73 2.30 -20.13 3.68
CA THR A 73 2.49 -18.67 3.72
C THR A 73 2.43 -18.04 2.33
N ILE A 74 3.01 -18.70 1.30
CA ILE A 74 2.90 -18.25 -0.10
C ILE A 74 1.45 -18.27 -0.59
N GLN A 75 0.67 -19.30 -0.24
CA GLN A 75 -0.74 -19.39 -0.60
C GLN A 75 -1.58 -18.30 0.09
N ASP A 76 -1.30 -17.99 1.35
CA ASP A 76 -1.98 -16.91 2.08
C ASP A 76 -1.66 -15.54 1.46
N ALA A 77 -0.41 -15.30 1.09
CA ALA A 77 -0.01 -14.09 0.37
C ALA A 77 -0.70 -13.96 -0.99
N SER A 78 -0.80 -15.08 -1.73
CA SER A 78 -1.55 -15.17 -2.98
C SER A 78 -3.03 -14.85 -2.78
N ALA A 79 -3.65 -15.38 -1.73
CA ALA A 79 -5.05 -15.12 -1.41
C ALA A 79 -5.29 -13.64 -1.09
N TYR A 80 -4.41 -13.01 -0.30
CA TYR A 80 -4.47 -11.57 -0.01
C TYR A 80 -4.38 -10.74 -1.30
N TRP A 81 -3.31 -10.90 -2.08
CA TRP A 81 -3.11 -10.07 -3.28
C TRP A 81 -4.17 -10.34 -4.36
N SER A 82 -4.64 -11.59 -4.50
CA SER A 82 -5.74 -11.91 -5.40
C SER A 82 -7.04 -11.22 -4.97
N HIS A 83 -7.28 -11.08 -3.67
CA HIS A 83 -8.44 -10.36 -3.17
C HIS A 83 -8.33 -8.86 -3.45
N GLU A 84 -7.22 -8.24 -3.06
CA GLU A 84 -7.00 -6.78 -3.21
C GLU A 84 -7.02 -6.31 -4.66
N THR A 85 -6.50 -7.15 -5.55
CA THR A 85 -6.35 -6.81 -6.96
C THR A 85 -7.48 -7.34 -7.83
N ASN A 86 -8.52 -7.98 -7.26
CA ASN A 86 -9.58 -8.66 -8.02
C ASN A 86 -9.03 -9.73 -9.00
N GLY A 87 -8.03 -10.48 -8.52
CA GLY A 87 -7.37 -11.57 -9.22
C GLY A 87 -6.47 -11.11 -10.36
N PHE A 88 -5.93 -9.89 -10.29
CA PHE A 88 -4.90 -9.43 -11.25
C PHE A 88 -3.51 -9.88 -10.84
N VAL A 89 -3.24 -9.96 -9.55
CA VAL A 89 -1.99 -10.47 -9.00
C VAL A 89 -2.29 -11.74 -8.21
N GLN A 90 -1.55 -12.80 -8.52
CA GLN A 90 -1.54 -14.05 -7.76
C GLN A 90 -0.11 -14.54 -7.64
N PHE A 91 0.17 -15.32 -6.60
CA PHE A 91 1.44 -15.98 -6.40
C PHE A 91 1.27 -17.51 -6.44
N HIS A 92 2.26 -18.20 -6.98
CA HIS A 92 2.32 -19.65 -7.04
C HIS A 92 3.71 -20.14 -6.62
N ALA A 93 3.77 -21.13 -5.74
CA ALA A 93 5.02 -21.75 -5.32
C ALA A 93 5.53 -22.70 -6.42
N ALA A 94 6.27 -22.15 -7.40
CA ALA A 94 6.86 -22.90 -8.50
C ALA A 94 7.82 -23.99 -8.00
N SER A 95 8.64 -23.65 -7.00
CA SER A 95 9.49 -24.60 -6.30
C SER A 95 9.81 -24.11 -4.89
N VAL A 96 9.95 -25.06 -3.96
CA VAL A 96 10.37 -24.79 -2.58
C VAL A 96 11.37 -25.88 -2.19
N THR A 97 12.55 -25.51 -1.71
CA THR A 97 13.56 -26.50 -1.27
C THR A 97 13.27 -27.00 0.15
N ASP A 98 13.90 -28.12 0.54
CA ASP A 98 14.14 -28.38 1.96
C ASP A 98 15.21 -27.42 2.50
N TRP A 99 15.43 -27.40 3.81
CA TRP A 99 16.46 -26.59 4.45
C TRP A 99 17.88 -26.95 3.98
N ILE A 100 18.60 -25.93 3.54
CA ILE A 100 19.97 -26.00 3.08
C ILE A 100 20.84 -25.27 4.07
N GLN A 101 21.90 -25.92 4.55
CA GLN A 101 22.90 -25.28 5.40
C GLN A 101 24.12 -24.93 4.54
N PRO A 102 24.42 -23.63 4.34
CA PRO A 102 25.62 -23.22 3.64
C PRO A 102 26.86 -23.79 4.32
N THR A 103 27.84 -24.23 3.52
CA THR A 103 29.16 -24.64 4.02
C THR A 103 30.12 -23.45 4.15
N ASP A 104 29.84 -22.37 3.42
CA ASP A 104 30.57 -21.10 3.50
C ASP A 104 30.04 -20.29 4.70
N PRO A 105 30.87 -20.02 5.73
CA PRO A 105 30.45 -19.25 6.90
C PRO A 105 30.18 -17.78 6.60
N SER A 106 30.53 -17.24 5.41
CA SER A 106 30.17 -15.88 5.03
C SER A 106 28.68 -15.73 4.68
N ILE A 107 27.97 -16.83 4.41
CA ILE A 107 26.52 -16.81 4.22
C ILE A 107 25.87 -16.77 5.61
N ALA A 108 25.75 -15.56 6.13
CA ALA A 108 25.27 -15.28 7.48
C ALA A 108 24.06 -14.35 7.43
N CYS A 109 23.19 -14.41 8.45
CA CYS A 109 21.99 -13.58 8.50
C CYS A 109 22.26 -12.07 8.54
N THR A 110 23.47 -11.67 8.91
CA THR A 110 23.89 -10.25 8.90
C THR A 110 24.16 -9.72 7.50
N ASP A 111 24.14 -10.57 6.48
CA ASP A 111 24.37 -10.22 5.08
C ASP A 111 23.25 -10.82 4.20
N PRO A 112 22.09 -10.13 4.13
CA PRO A 112 20.96 -10.55 3.29
C PRO A 112 21.34 -10.76 1.83
N ASP A 113 22.23 -9.93 1.28
CA ASP A 113 22.69 -10.01 -0.11
C ASP A 113 23.45 -11.32 -0.36
N ALA A 114 24.31 -11.74 0.58
CA ALA A 114 24.99 -13.03 0.50
C ALA A 114 24.00 -14.21 0.56
N VAL A 115 22.99 -14.13 1.43
CA VAL A 115 21.93 -15.16 1.53
C VAL A 115 21.12 -15.27 0.24
N VAL A 116 20.66 -14.14 -0.32
CA VAL A 116 19.93 -14.11 -1.59
C VAL A 116 20.81 -14.58 -2.74
N THR A 117 22.08 -14.20 -2.78
CA THR A 117 23.03 -14.68 -3.79
C THR A 117 23.23 -16.20 -3.72
N PHE A 118 23.33 -16.75 -2.51
CA PHE A 118 23.36 -18.19 -2.29
C PHE A 118 22.06 -18.86 -2.77
N ALA A 119 20.90 -18.29 -2.45
CA ALA A 119 19.59 -18.78 -2.90
C ALA A 119 19.51 -18.84 -4.45
N ARG A 120 19.96 -17.78 -5.14
CA ARG A 120 20.03 -17.72 -6.62
C ARG A 120 20.89 -18.86 -7.18
N ALA A 121 22.10 -19.02 -6.65
CA ALA A 121 23.04 -20.05 -7.11
C ALA A 121 22.49 -21.47 -6.88
N GLN A 122 21.86 -21.70 -5.73
CA GLN A 122 21.38 -23.01 -5.34
C GLN A 122 20.12 -23.46 -6.08
N SER A 123 19.23 -22.52 -6.42
CA SER A 123 18.01 -22.79 -7.17
C SER A 123 18.20 -22.76 -8.69
N GLY A 124 19.24 -22.08 -9.18
CA GLY A 124 19.39 -21.76 -10.59
C GLY A 124 18.38 -20.72 -11.09
N TRP A 125 17.75 -19.98 -10.17
CA TRP A 125 16.78 -18.93 -10.50
C TRP A 125 17.43 -17.82 -11.33
N THR A 126 16.66 -17.29 -12.27
CA THR A 126 17.04 -16.15 -13.11
C THR A 126 15.95 -15.08 -13.04
N PRO A 127 16.30 -13.79 -12.93
CA PRO A 127 15.32 -12.72 -12.89
C PRO A 127 14.52 -12.66 -14.20
N GLY A 128 13.29 -12.16 -14.10
CA GLY A 128 12.42 -11.91 -15.24
C GLY A 128 11.01 -11.57 -14.78
N PRO A 129 10.13 -11.16 -15.71
CA PRO A 129 8.76 -10.81 -15.36
C PRO A 129 8.05 -11.97 -14.68
N ASP A 130 7.22 -11.64 -13.69
CA ASP A 130 6.41 -12.56 -12.89
C ASP A 130 7.24 -13.68 -12.22
N LYS A 131 8.53 -13.43 -11.95
CA LYS A 131 9.43 -14.39 -11.29
C LYS A 131 9.98 -13.80 -10.03
N ASP A 132 9.77 -14.53 -8.94
CA ASP A 132 10.19 -14.12 -7.62
C ASP A 132 11.10 -15.18 -7.00
N LEU A 133 12.15 -14.74 -6.31
CA LEU A 133 12.98 -15.58 -5.46
C LEU A 133 12.80 -15.18 -4.01
N VAL A 134 12.41 -16.13 -3.16
CA VAL A 134 12.31 -15.89 -1.72
C VAL A 134 13.37 -16.73 -1.00
N ALA A 135 14.30 -16.04 -0.35
CA ALA A 135 15.29 -16.65 0.54
C ALA A 135 14.74 -16.61 1.97
N PHE A 136 14.19 -17.73 2.42
CA PHE A 136 13.72 -17.86 3.79
C PHE A 136 14.88 -18.29 4.70
N VAL A 137 15.00 -17.65 5.86
CA VAL A 137 15.95 -18.00 6.92
C VAL A 137 15.22 -18.17 8.25
N PRO A 138 15.85 -18.77 9.28
CA PRO A 138 15.21 -18.90 10.59
C PRO A 138 14.86 -17.56 11.20
N GLY A 139 13.75 -17.50 11.90
CA GLY A 139 13.20 -16.26 12.43
C GLY A 139 13.70 -15.83 13.80
N GLY A 140 13.12 -14.71 14.22
CA GLY A 140 13.47 -13.98 15.44
C GLY A 140 14.92 -13.51 15.47
N PHE A 141 15.46 -13.36 16.68
CA PHE A 141 16.80 -12.81 16.90
C PHE A 141 17.96 -13.61 16.28
N GLN A 142 17.71 -14.78 15.68
CA GLN A 142 18.76 -15.57 15.02
C GLN A 142 19.24 -14.90 13.73
N CYS A 143 18.31 -14.35 12.96
CA CYS A 143 18.59 -13.66 11.71
C CYS A 143 18.15 -12.19 11.68
N GLY A 144 17.71 -11.67 12.84
CA GLY A 144 17.27 -10.30 13.01
C GLY A 144 15.78 -10.14 12.70
N ASP A 145 15.18 -9.11 13.29
CA ASP A 145 13.75 -8.81 13.13
C ASP A 145 13.50 -7.90 11.92
N PHE A 146 14.13 -8.21 10.78
CA PHE A 146 13.95 -7.47 9.54
C PHE A 146 13.90 -8.42 8.34
N SER A 147 13.07 -8.07 7.36
CA SER A 147 13.01 -8.70 6.04
C SER A 147 13.19 -7.61 4.98
N SER A 148 13.38 -7.99 3.72
CA SER A 148 13.57 -7.04 2.64
C SER A 148 13.19 -7.63 1.28
N GLY A 149 12.54 -6.86 0.43
CA GLY A 149 12.22 -7.19 -0.95
C GLY A 149 12.77 -6.17 -1.95
N ASP A 150 13.13 -6.64 -3.14
CA ASP A 150 13.52 -5.80 -4.26
C ASP A 150 12.31 -4.99 -4.76
N GLN A 151 12.55 -3.75 -5.20
CA GLN A 151 11.53 -2.93 -5.84
C GLN A 151 11.84 -2.81 -7.34
N GLY A 152 10.93 -3.35 -8.15
CA GLY A 152 11.02 -3.33 -9.61
C GLY A 152 10.66 -1.98 -10.23
N ALA A 153 10.67 -1.95 -11.57
CA ALA A 153 10.19 -0.79 -12.33
C ALA A 153 8.65 -0.74 -12.41
N ASP A 154 8.02 -1.91 -12.41
CA ASP A 154 6.57 -2.09 -12.53
C ASP A 154 6.10 -3.35 -11.78
N VAL A 155 4.78 -3.53 -11.71
CA VAL A 155 4.14 -4.59 -10.92
C VAL A 155 4.51 -6.01 -11.36
N ASP A 156 4.87 -6.20 -12.63
CA ASP A 156 5.15 -7.52 -13.21
C ASP A 156 6.66 -7.80 -13.23
N ALA A 157 7.51 -6.90 -12.72
CA ALA A 157 8.97 -7.02 -12.80
C ALA A 157 9.53 -8.24 -12.05
N GLY A 158 8.83 -8.68 -11.00
CA GLY A 158 9.32 -9.66 -10.03
C GLY A 158 10.49 -9.12 -9.21
N GLY A 159 11.11 -9.99 -8.42
CA GLY A 159 12.24 -9.58 -7.59
C GLY A 159 12.78 -10.67 -6.70
N THR A 160 13.59 -10.27 -5.74
CA THR A 160 14.08 -11.16 -4.69
C THR A 160 13.73 -10.63 -3.32
N ALA A 161 13.43 -11.54 -2.40
CA ALA A 161 13.12 -11.23 -1.03
C ALA A 161 13.97 -12.06 -0.07
N TYR A 162 14.45 -11.43 0.99
CA TYR A 162 15.05 -12.05 2.17
C TYR A 162 14.01 -11.98 3.30
N VAL A 163 13.62 -13.16 3.82
CA VAL A 163 12.51 -13.27 4.76
C VAL A 163 12.96 -13.99 6.03
N THR A 164 12.89 -13.28 7.15
CA THR A 164 13.16 -13.80 8.50
C THR A 164 11.89 -14.13 9.27
N ASP A 165 10.75 -13.53 8.91
CA ASP A 165 9.47 -13.81 9.55
C ASP A 165 8.55 -14.60 8.60
N ILE A 166 8.23 -15.83 8.97
CA ILE A 166 7.37 -16.73 8.17
C ILE A 166 5.87 -16.40 8.32
N THR A 167 5.51 -15.31 9.03
CA THR A 167 4.11 -14.88 9.12
C THR A 167 3.55 -14.50 7.74
N PRO A 168 2.26 -14.77 7.49
CA PRO A 168 1.61 -14.37 6.25
C PRO A 168 1.76 -12.88 5.93
N ALA A 169 1.60 -11.99 6.91
CA ALA A 169 1.75 -10.55 6.66
C ALA A 169 3.18 -10.15 6.28
N ALA A 170 4.21 -10.71 6.92
CA ALA A 170 5.61 -10.37 6.59
C ALA A 170 5.95 -10.79 5.16
N LEU A 171 5.69 -12.05 4.77
CA LEU A 171 5.95 -12.46 3.39
C LEU A 171 5.13 -11.65 2.38
N THR A 172 3.86 -11.37 2.67
CA THR A 172 2.99 -10.60 1.77
C THR A 172 3.48 -9.16 1.60
N HIS A 173 4.04 -8.57 2.65
CA HIS A 173 4.71 -7.26 2.61
C HIS A 173 5.92 -7.29 1.68
N GLU A 174 6.83 -8.25 1.86
CA GLU A 174 8.02 -8.36 1.01
C GLU A 174 7.67 -8.65 -0.45
N LEU A 175 6.65 -9.46 -0.70
CA LEU A 175 6.12 -9.65 -2.06
C LEU A 175 5.48 -8.37 -2.61
N GLY A 176 4.92 -7.51 -1.77
CA GLY A 176 4.48 -6.18 -2.17
C GLY A 176 5.62 -5.33 -2.76
N HIS A 177 6.84 -5.43 -2.22
CA HIS A 177 8.01 -4.79 -2.82
C HIS A 177 8.31 -5.34 -4.22
N ASN A 178 8.23 -6.65 -4.42
CA ASN A 178 8.43 -7.25 -5.74
C ASN A 178 7.33 -6.83 -6.76
N LEU A 179 6.17 -6.36 -6.28
CA LEU A 179 5.13 -5.68 -7.07
C LEU A 179 5.40 -4.17 -7.25
N SER A 180 6.61 -3.72 -6.95
CA SER A 180 7.07 -2.32 -6.99
C SER A 180 6.33 -1.37 -6.05
N LEU A 181 5.78 -1.90 -4.94
CA LEU A 181 5.23 -1.06 -3.88
C LEU A 181 6.32 -0.56 -2.94
N HIS A 182 6.16 0.67 -2.52
CA HIS A 182 6.96 1.28 -1.45
C HIS A 182 6.24 1.14 -0.11
N HIS A 183 6.97 1.38 0.98
CA HIS A 183 6.34 1.48 2.29
C HIS A 183 5.23 2.54 2.32
N ALA A 184 4.10 2.17 2.93
CA ALA A 184 3.01 3.07 3.22
C ALA A 184 3.37 3.93 4.43
N SER A 185 3.82 5.14 4.13
CA SER A 185 4.38 6.07 5.12
C SER A 185 3.31 6.95 5.75
N GLY A 186 3.68 7.64 6.83
CA GLY A 186 2.89 8.69 7.47
C GLY A 186 3.69 9.97 7.61
N VAL A 187 3.02 11.11 7.47
CA VAL A 187 3.63 12.43 7.70
C VAL A 187 2.86 13.17 8.78
N ARG A 188 3.61 13.64 9.77
CA ARG A 188 3.11 14.44 10.89
C ARG A 188 3.78 15.80 10.88
N CYS A 189 2.99 16.87 10.81
CA CYS A 189 3.49 18.24 10.89
C CYS A 189 3.10 18.90 12.22
N THR A 190 3.82 19.95 12.61
CA THR A 190 3.60 20.61 13.90
C THR A 190 2.32 21.47 13.98
N ALA A 191 1.85 22.03 12.86
CA ALA A 191 0.79 23.05 12.86
C ALA A 191 -0.43 22.73 11.99
N GLY A 192 -0.39 21.68 11.15
CA GLY A 192 -1.48 21.33 10.24
C GLY A 192 -1.37 19.89 9.73
N TRP A 193 -2.46 19.35 9.21
CA TRP A 193 -2.48 17.99 8.63
C TRP A 193 -1.59 17.89 7.39
N ASP A 194 -1.56 18.94 6.58
CA ASP A 194 -0.91 18.95 5.28
C ASP A 194 0.19 20.02 5.20
N PHE A 195 1.00 19.94 4.15
CA PHE A 195 2.22 20.74 4.00
C PHE A 195 2.48 21.12 2.54
N ASP A 196 3.30 22.17 2.35
CA ASP A 196 3.82 22.50 1.02
C ASP A 196 4.97 21.57 0.63
N ALA A 197 4.77 20.76 -0.39
CA ALA A 197 5.77 19.83 -0.92
C ALA A 197 6.61 20.40 -2.07
N SER A 198 6.45 21.69 -2.41
CA SER A 198 7.14 22.33 -3.54
C SER A 198 8.68 22.27 -3.46
N LYS A 199 9.22 22.08 -2.26
CA LYS A 199 10.66 21.97 -1.98
C LYS A 199 11.02 20.70 -1.21
N GLY A 200 10.22 19.64 -1.35
CA GLY A 200 10.37 18.44 -0.54
C GLY A 200 9.59 18.51 0.78
N LEU A 201 9.93 17.62 1.72
CA LEU A 201 9.34 17.60 3.05
C LEU A 201 9.90 18.76 3.90
N PRO A 202 9.06 19.68 4.41
CA PRO A 202 9.55 20.81 5.20
C PRO A 202 10.01 20.37 6.60
N SER A 203 10.93 21.12 7.21
CA SER A 203 11.51 20.81 8.53
C SER A 203 10.50 20.84 9.69
N SER A 204 9.30 21.38 9.46
CA SER A 204 8.18 21.35 10.41
C SER A 204 7.39 20.04 10.37
N CYS A 205 7.77 19.10 9.51
CA CYS A 205 7.14 17.81 9.34
C CYS A 205 8.16 16.69 9.52
N ALA A 206 7.70 15.58 10.10
CA ALA A 206 8.44 14.33 10.20
C ALA A 206 7.73 13.28 9.36
N ARG A 207 8.51 12.51 8.61
CA ARG A 207 8.05 11.32 7.90
C ARG A 207 8.39 10.10 8.74
N ASP A 208 7.39 9.25 8.93
CA ASP A 208 7.54 7.90 9.44
C ASP A 208 7.37 6.94 8.26
N GLU A 209 8.40 6.17 7.96
CA GLU A 209 8.44 5.29 6.79
C GLU A 209 7.32 4.26 6.76
N TYR A 210 6.93 3.75 7.93
CA TYR A 210 5.84 2.78 8.09
C TYR A 210 4.61 3.42 8.76
N GLY A 211 4.50 4.75 8.73
CA GLY A 211 3.52 5.49 9.53
C GLY A 211 2.05 5.29 9.17
N ASN A 212 1.72 4.59 8.07
CA ASN A 212 0.35 4.15 7.82
C ASN A 212 0.07 2.85 8.56
N THR A 213 -0.79 2.91 9.58
CA THR A 213 -0.99 1.79 10.48
C THR A 213 -2.16 0.87 10.08
N THR A 214 -2.77 1.13 8.92
CA THR A 214 -3.86 0.33 8.32
C THR A 214 -3.57 -0.06 6.87
N ASP A 215 -2.29 -0.17 6.51
CA ASP A 215 -1.86 -0.69 5.21
C ASP A 215 -0.81 -1.77 5.49
N LEU A 216 -0.88 -2.88 4.74
CA LEU A 216 0.08 -3.96 4.83
C LEU A 216 1.52 -3.50 4.58
N MET A 217 1.71 -2.52 3.68
CA MET A 217 3.01 -1.92 3.39
C MET A 217 3.46 -0.91 4.45
N GLY A 218 2.67 -0.69 5.51
CA GLY A 218 3.01 0.15 6.66
C GLY A 218 3.21 -0.67 7.92
N SER A 219 2.87 -0.11 9.08
CA SER A 219 3.06 -0.74 10.41
C SER A 219 1.79 -1.40 10.95
N SER A 220 0.94 -1.94 10.07
CA SER A 220 -0.27 -2.65 10.50
C SER A 220 0.03 -4.00 11.16
N TYR A 221 1.16 -4.63 10.78
CA TYR A 221 1.55 -6.00 11.16
C TYR A 221 0.40 -7.03 11.02
N SER A 222 -0.54 -6.75 10.12
CA SER A 222 -1.82 -7.45 9.94
C SER A 222 -2.28 -7.26 8.51
N TYR A 223 -3.13 -8.15 8.02
CA TYR A 223 -3.86 -7.86 6.80
C TYR A 223 -4.87 -6.73 7.02
N TYR A 224 -4.82 -5.78 6.10
CA TYR A 224 -5.73 -4.66 5.89
C TYR A 224 -5.87 -4.47 4.38
N PRO A 225 -6.95 -3.84 3.90
CA PRO A 225 -7.04 -3.46 2.51
C PRO A 225 -5.86 -2.57 2.10
N ALA A 226 -5.32 -2.79 0.92
CA ALA A 226 -4.26 -1.95 0.37
C ALA A 226 -4.78 -0.53 0.19
N SER A 227 -3.99 0.48 0.58
CA SER A 227 -4.41 1.87 0.48
C SER A 227 -4.60 2.31 -0.97
N ALA A 228 -5.36 3.38 -1.15
CA ALA A 228 -5.65 3.94 -2.47
C ALA A 228 -4.39 4.25 -3.30
N PRO A 229 -3.30 4.84 -2.76
CA PRO A 229 -2.04 4.99 -3.48
C PRO A 229 -1.43 3.66 -3.96
N SER A 230 -1.42 2.62 -3.11
CA SER A 230 -0.91 1.29 -3.46
C SER A 230 -1.73 0.69 -4.60
N LEU A 231 -3.07 0.75 -4.53
CA LEU A 231 -3.95 0.28 -5.61
C LEU A 231 -3.81 1.08 -6.92
N ASP A 232 -3.56 2.40 -6.86
CA ASP A 232 -3.31 3.23 -8.04
C ASP A 232 -1.94 2.91 -8.65
N ARG A 233 -0.90 2.65 -7.82
CA ARG A 233 0.45 2.25 -8.24
C ARG A 233 0.44 0.89 -8.95
N LEU A 234 -0.31 -0.08 -8.42
CA LEU A 234 -0.56 -1.38 -9.07
C LEU A 234 -1.43 -1.23 -10.33
N GLY A 235 -2.07 -0.08 -10.53
CA GLY A 235 -2.94 0.16 -11.68
C GLY A 235 -4.24 -0.64 -11.63
N VAL A 236 -4.70 -1.07 -10.45
CA VAL A 236 -5.93 -1.88 -10.26
C VAL A 236 -7.07 -1.08 -9.64
N LEU A 237 -6.88 0.22 -9.38
CA LEU A 237 -7.92 1.11 -8.90
C LEU A 237 -9.00 1.37 -9.97
N SER A 238 -9.98 0.46 -10.03
CA SER A 238 -10.98 0.37 -11.10
C SER A 238 -11.96 1.56 -11.12
N ARG A 239 -12.25 2.16 -9.96
CA ARG A 239 -13.25 3.21 -9.78
C ARG A 239 -12.83 4.23 -8.74
N ARG A 240 -12.90 5.51 -9.11
CA ARG A 240 -12.69 6.63 -8.18
C ARG A 240 -13.55 7.83 -8.50
N ALA A 241 -13.91 8.59 -7.48
CA ALA A 241 -14.55 9.87 -7.63
C ALA A 241 -13.49 10.95 -7.83
N VAL A 242 -13.69 11.81 -8.82
CA VAL A 242 -12.87 13.00 -9.05
C VAL A 242 -13.75 14.23 -8.80
N PRO A 243 -13.49 15.01 -7.74
CA PRO A 243 -14.26 16.20 -7.42
C PRO A 243 -14.14 17.24 -8.54
N THR A 244 -15.25 17.94 -8.85
CA THR A 244 -15.17 19.15 -9.68
C THR A 244 -14.62 20.30 -8.86
N CYS A 245 -13.85 21.18 -9.49
CA CYS A 245 -13.32 22.35 -8.80
C CYS A 245 -14.43 23.37 -8.45
N GLY A 246 -14.17 24.23 -7.47
CA GLY A 246 -15.05 25.29 -7.00
C GLY A 246 -15.61 25.01 -5.61
N ALA A 247 -16.93 25.08 -5.45
CA ALA A 247 -17.59 24.91 -4.16
C ALA A 247 -17.50 23.46 -3.62
N THR A 248 -17.73 23.28 -2.33
CA THR A 248 -17.70 21.99 -1.64
C THR A 248 -18.66 20.97 -2.25
N ARG A 249 -18.20 19.72 -2.40
CA ARG A 249 -18.95 18.59 -2.96
C ARG A 249 -19.07 17.48 -1.94
N ARG A 250 -20.29 16.96 -1.77
CA ARG A 250 -20.52 15.75 -0.99
C ARG A 250 -20.40 14.53 -1.89
N ILE A 251 -19.53 13.60 -1.53
CA ILE A 251 -19.22 12.40 -2.29
C ILE A 251 -19.37 11.19 -1.36
N PRO A 252 -20.28 10.25 -1.67
CA PRO A 252 -20.37 8.99 -0.94
C PRO A 252 -19.24 8.05 -1.38
N VAL A 253 -18.64 7.35 -0.43
CA VAL A 253 -17.71 6.25 -0.66
C VAL A 253 -18.12 5.04 0.18
N GLN A 254 -17.77 3.86 -0.30
CA GLN A 254 -17.82 2.61 0.44
C GLN A 254 -16.47 2.35 1.13
N THR A 255 -16.49 1.50 2.14
CA THR A 255 -15.26 1.09 2.83
C THR A 255 -14.24 0.43 1.91
N MET A 256 -12.98 0.39 2.32
CA MET A 256 -11.91 -0.21 1.52
C MET A 256 -12.07 -1.73 1.33
N SER A 257 -12.69 -2.44 2.27
CA SER A 257 -13.10 -3.85 2.15
C SER A 257 -14.29 -4.11 1.20
N ALA A 258 -14.91 -3.07 0.64
CA ALA A 258 -15.92 -3.28 -0.38
C ALA A 258 -15.25 -3.88 -1.64
N GLY A 259 -15.99 -4.70 -2.40
CA GLY A 259 -15.44 -5.34 -3.60
C GLY A 259 -14.85 -4.32 -4.61
N ALA A 260 -13.89 -4.73 -5.42
CA ALA A 260 -13.09 -3.82 -6.25
C ALA A 260 -13.90 -2.90 -7.19
N ASP A 261 -15.13 -3.27 -7.56
CA ASP A 261 -16.07 -2.44 -8.34
C ASP A 261 -16.86 -1.42 -7.51
N ALA A 262 -16.62 -1.31 -6.21
CA ALA A 262 -17.16 -0.29 -5.33
C ALA A 262 -16.55 1.09 -5.60
N LEU A 263 -17.25 2.16 -5.19
CA LEU A 263 -16.66 3.50 -5.16
C LEU A 263 -15.96 3.69 -3.81
N ARG A 264 -14.69 3.30 -3.71
CA ARG A 264 -13.93 3.31 -2.45
C ARG A 264 -13.09 4.57 -2.23
N VAL A 265 -12.69 5.21 -3.33
CA VAL A 265 -11.66 6.25 -3.34
C VAL A 265 -12.17 7.53 -3.97
N ILE A 266 -11.84 8.66 -3.34
CA ILE A 266 -11.86 9.99 -3.97
C ILE A 266 -10.41 10.36 -4.26
N SER A 267 -10.10 10.84 -5.46
CA SER A 267 -8.74 11.28 -5.79
C SER A 267 -8.73 12.48 -6.71
N TRP A 268 -7.75 13.37 -6.52
CA TRP A 268 -7.51 14.49 -7.42
C TRP A 268 -6.05 14.93 -7.37
N THR A 269 -5.62 15.55 -8.46
CA THR A 269 -4.33 16.24 -8.52
C THR A 269 -4.52 17.69 -8.05
N ASP A 270 -3.55 18.21 -7.28
CA ASP A 270 -3.53 19.61 -6.89
C ASP A 270 -3.48 20.50 -8.14
N PRO A 271 -4.48 21.37 -8.37
CA PRO A 271 -4.54 22.21 -9.56
C PRO A 271 -3.39 23.21 -9.71
N LYS A 272 -2.70 23.56 -8.61
CA LYS A 272 -1.53 24.45 -8.62
C LYS A 272 -0.22 23.69 -8.59
N ARG A 273 -0.22 22.43 -8.13
CA ARG A 273 0.97 21.56 -8.05
C ARG A 273 0.68 20.17 -8.63
N PRO A 274 0.72 20.00 -9.96
CA PRO A 274 0.29 18.76 -10.61
C PRO A 274 1.04 17.46 -10.21
N ALA A 275 2.23 17.59 -9.61
CA ALA A 275 2.96 16.46 -9.06
C ALA A 275 2.37 15.92 -7.74
N VAL A 276 1.49 16.70 -7.09
CA VAL A 276 0.82 16.30 -5.86
C VAL A 276 -0.55 15.73 -6.19
N ARG A 277 -0.77 14.47 -5.80
CA ARG A 277 -2.08 13.84 -5.86
C ARG A 277 -2.55 13.50 -4.45
N TYR A 278 -3.83 13.75 -4.20
CA TYR A 278 -4.50 13.39 -2.95
C TYR A 278 -5.44 12.21 -3.20
N TYR A 279 -5.59 11.41 -2.16
CA TYR A 279 -6.52 10.31 -2.04
C TYR A 279 -7.29 10.44 -0.73
N VAL A 280 -8.56 10.11 -0.76
CA VAL A 280 -9.40 10.01 0.43
C VAL A 280 -10.10 8.66 0.38
N GLN A 281 -10.02 7.94 1.49
CA GLN A 281 -10.62 6.61 1.67
C GLN A 281 -11.33 6.52 3.01
N TYR A 282 -12.35 5.66 3.07
CA TYR A 282 -13.04 5.33 4.31
C TYR A 282 -12.47 4.02 4.84
N ALA A 283 -11.81 4.09 6.00
CA ALA A 283 -11.33 2.94 6.75
C ALA A 283 -12.39 2.58 7.79
N ASP A 284 -13.06 1.44 7.62
CA ASP A 284 -14.13 0.98 8.50
C ASP A 284 -13.57 0.00 9.55
N VAL A 285 -14.22 -0.10 10.70
CA VAL A 285 -13.87 -1.06 11.75
C VAL A 285 -13.86 -2.51 11.26
N VAL A 286 -14.62 -2.82 10.19
CA VAL A 286 -14.67 -4.17 9.61
C VAL A 286 -13.51 -4.50 8.68
N ASP A 287 -12.74 -3.51 8.20
CA ASP A 287 -11.73 -3.71 7.14
C ASP A 287 -10.65 -4.72 7.55
N GLN A 288 -10.24 -4.73 8.81
CA GLN A 288 -9.29 -5.71 9.29
C GLN A 288 -9.90 -7.12 9.41
N SER A 289 -11.18 -7.20 9.79
CA SER A 289 -11.86 -8.48 10.02
C SER A 289 -12.17 -9.25 8.74
N GLU A 290 -12.13 -8.58 7.59
CA GLU A 290 -12.28 -9.22 6.28
C GLU A 290 -11.26 -10.35 6.06
N TYR A 291 -10.05 -10.20 6.61
CA TYR A 291 -8.95 -11.15 6.43
C TYR A 291 -8.77 -12.12 7.59
N ASP A 292 -9.62 -12.07 8.63
CA ASP A 292 -9.57 -13.03 9.74
C ASP A 292 -9.65 -14.50 9.28
N PRO A 293 -10.38 -14.86 8.20
CA PRO A 293 -10.35 -16.22 7.66
C PRO A 293 -9.01 -16.63 7.03
N LEU A 294 -8.18 -15.68 6.60
CA LEU A 294 -6.84 -15.95 6.08
C LEU A 294 -5.85 -16.07 7.22
N TRP A 295 -5.76 -15.03 8.06
CA TRP A 295 -4.80 -14.99 9.16
C TRP A 295 -5.17 -13.90 10.18
N ILE A 296 -5.03 -14.23 11.47
CA ILE A 296 -5.23 -13.29 12.57
C ILE A 296 -3.87 -12.97 13.20
N SER A 297 -3.45 -11.71 13.10
CA SER A 297 -2.22 -11.23 13.71
C SER A 297 -2.30 -11.18 15.24
N GLY A 298 -1.21 -11.56 15.90
CA GLY A 298 -1.02 -11.30 17.34
C GLY A 298 -0.89 -9.81 17.68
N PHE A 299 -0.61 -8.97 16.67
CA PHE A 299 -0.52 -7.51 16.78
C PHE A 299 -1.79 -6.79 16.33
N LYS A 300 -2.88 -7.52 16.10
CA LYS A 300 -4.18 -6.94 15.71
C LYS A 300 -4.65 -5.90 16.72
N VAL A 301 -4.78 -4.65 16.29
CA VAL A 301 -5.30 -3.53 17.08
C VAL A 301 -6.70 -3.15 16.59
N ALA A 302 -7.67 -3.12 17.49
CA ALA A 302 -9.00 -2.60 17.18
C ALA A 302 -8.94 -1.10 16.90
N ARG A 303 -9.53 -0.68 15.77
CA ARG A 303 -9.57 0.73 15.34
C ARG A 303 -11.01 1.16 15.10
N PRO A 304 -11.37 2.41 15.44
CA PRO A 304 -12.67 2.95 15.06
C PRO A 304 -12.71 3.25 13.56
N SER A 305 -13.91 3.37 13.01
CA SER A 305 -14.08 3.82 11.63
C SER A 305 -13.70 5.29 11.48
N GLY A 306 -13.17 5.65 10.32
CA GLY A 306 -12.76 7.01 10.03
C GLY A 306 -12.38 7.23 8.58
N VAL A 307 -12.21 8.49 8.20
CA VAL A 307 -11.74 8.86 6.86
C VAL A 307 -10.26 9.17 6.92
N GLN A 308 -9.48 8.56 6.02
CA GLN A 308 -8.05 8.80 5.88
C GLN A 308 -7.81 9.73 4.69
N ILE A 309 -6.80 10.59 4.82
CA ILE A 309 -6.31 11.44 3.74
C ILE A 309 -4.88 11.03 3.45
N LEU A 310 -4.63 10.60 2.21
CA LEU A 310 -3.30 10.24 1.72
C LEU A 310 -2.89 11.17 0.59
N ARG A 311 -1.59 11.27 0.32
CA ARG A 311 -1.06 11.99 -0.83
C ARG A 311 0.24 11.36 -1.34
N THR A 312 0.65 11.73 -2.54
CA THR A 312 2.00 11.43 -3.06
C THR A 312 3.07 11.99 -2.12
N ASP A 313 4.07 11.17 -1.82
CA ASP A 313 5.18 11.50 -0.94
C ASP A 313 6.31 12.21 -1.73
N PRO A 314 6.75 13.43 -1.35
CA PRO A 314 7.82 14.10 -2.07
C PRO A 314 9.21 13.48 -1.89
N THR A 315 9.39 12.60 -0.91
CA THR A 315 10.66 11.87 -0.66
C THR A 315 10.71 10.56 -1.44
N VAL A 316 9.55 9.95 -1.69
CA VAL A 316 9.38 8.74 -2.49
C VAL A 316 8.16 8.95 -3.42
N PRO A 317 8.33 9.62 -4.58
CA PRO A 317 7.20 10.08 -5.42
C PRO A 317 6.20 9.01 -5.85
N ASP A 318 6.67 7.76 -5.95
CA ASP A 318 5.87 6.60 -6.32
C ASP A 318 5.15 5.94 -5.12
N SER A 319 5.33 6.47 -3.91
CA SER A 319 4.66 6.05 -2.69
C SER A 319 3.51 6.98 -2.27
N GLY A 320 2.60 6.41 -1.48
CA GLY A 320 1.62 7.16 -0.70
C GLY A 320 2.11 7.45 0.71
N THR A 321 1.81 8.65 1.20
CA THR A 321 1.89 8.98 2.62
C THR A 321 0.50 9.31 3.16
N ILE A 322 0.13 8.73 4.31
CA ILE A 322 -1.02 9.19 5.09
C ILE A 322 -0.67 10.50 5.80
N LEU A 323 -1.65 11.40 5.92
CA LEU A 323 -1.52 12.61 6.73
C LEU A 323 -1.95 12.31 8.16
N ILE A 324 -1.13 12.70 9.13
CA ILE A 324 -1.38 12.45 10.56
C ILE A 324 -1.73 13.76 11.26
N ARG A 325 -2.75 13.72 12.12
CA ARG A 325 -3.21 14.86 12.92
C ARG A 325 -2.07 15.42 13.79
N PRO A 326 -1.81 16.73 13.74
CA PRO A 326 -0.84 17.38 14.61
C PRO A 326 -1.16 17.17 16.10
N GLY A 327 -0.15 16.73 16.86
CA GLY A 327 -0.23 16.60 18.32
C GLY A 327 -1.10 15.47 18.86
N ASP A 328 -1.72 14.66 17.99
CA ASP A 328 -2.47 13.48 18.39
C ASP A 328 -1.55 12.26 18.41
N THR A 329 -1.61 11.48 19.48
CA THR A 329 -0.83 10.24 19.66
C THR A 329 -1.75 9.05 19.93
N SER A 330 -3.06 9.21 19.68
CA SER A 330 -4.02 8.11 19.76
C SER A 330 -3.93 7.22 18.54
N VAL A 331 -4.49 6.01 18.62
CA VAL A 331 -4.64 5.07 17.50
C VAL A 331 -5.56 5.57 16.36
N SER A 332 -6.03 6.82 16.44
CA SER A 332 -6.94 7.44 15.47
C SER A 332 -6.39 8.77 14.97
N ASP A 333 -5.10 9.03 15.17
CA ASP A 333 -4.41 10.23 14.70
C ASP A 333 -4.36 10.33 13.16
N GLU A 334 -4.48 9.21 12.46
CA GLU A 334 -4.62 9.12 11.00
C GLU A 334 -6.08 9.28 10.49
N LEU A 335 -7.06 9.37 11.39
CA LEU A 335 -8.49 9.40 11.06
C LEU A 335 -9.10 10.79 11.22
N VAL A 336 -9.75 11.28 10.17
CA VAL A 336 -10.61 12.46 10.21
C VAL A 336 -11.95 12.10 10.83
N ARG A 337 -12.34 12.85 11.86
CA ARG A 337 -13.56 12.57 12.64
C ARG A 337 -14.79 13.26 12.01
N PRO A 338 -16.01 12.74 12.24
CA PRO A 338 -17.24 13.46 11.89
C PRO A 338 -17.24 14.90 12.42
N GLY A 339 -17.56 15.85 11.53
CA GLY A 339 -17.58 17.28 11.86
C GLY A 339 -16.21 17.97 11.88
N GLU A 340 -15.11 17.23 11.75
CA GLU A 340 -13.79 17.82 11.54
C GLU A 340 -13.60 18.26 10.10
N LYS A 341 -12.98 19.43 9.92
CA LYS A 341 -12.55 19.94 8.62
C LYS A 341 -11.04 20.05 8.57
N VAL A 342 -10.44 19.25 7.69
CA VAL A 342 -9.01 19.25 7.40
C VAL A 342 -8.73 20.26 6.30
N ALA A 343 -7.96 21.29 6.62
CA ALA A 343 -7.37 22.17 5.63
C ALA A 343 -6.19 21.45 4.96
N LEU A 344 -6.23 21.39 3.64
CA LEU A 344 -5.14 20.91 2.81
C LEU A 344 -4.45 22.12 2.17
N ALA A 345 -3.29 21.89 1.59
CA ALA A 345 -2.55 22.93 0.92
C ALA A 345 -3.36 23.56 -0.23
N ASP A 346 -2.95 24.76 -0.64
CA ASP A 346 -3.52 25.50 -1.77
C ASP A 346 -5.01 25.87 -1.71
N GLY A 347 -5.63 25.77 -0.53
CA GLY A 347 -7.03 26.13 -0.29
C GLY A 347 -8.00 24.96 -0.48
N MET A 348 -7.48 23.74 -0.59
CA MET A 348 -8.27 22.52 -0.60
C MET A 348 -8.73 22.17 0.82
N SER A 349 -9.79 21.38 0.94
CA SER A 349 -10.21 20.84 2.24
C SER A 349 -11.03 19.58 2.13
N VAL A 350 -10.97 18.74 3.16
CA VAL A 350 -11.77 17.53 3.33
C VAL A 350 -12.47 17.57 4.69
N SER A 351 -13.73 17.17 4.76
CA SER A 351 -14.45 16.97 6.02
C SER A 351 -15.41 15.78 5.94
N VAL A 352 -15.64 15.12 7.06
CA VAL A 352 -16.56 13.97 7.12
C VAL A 352 -17.95 14.47 7.49
N ALA A 353 -18.90 14.34 6.55
CA ALA A 353 -20.28 14.77 6.76
C ALA A 353 -21.09 13.71 7.52
N ALA A 354 -20.89 12.44 7.21
CA ALA A 354 -21.52 11.31 7.89
C ALA A 354 -20.72 10.03 7.66
N MET A 355 -20.84 9.08 8.58
CA MET A 355 -20.39 7.69 8.44
C MET A 355 -21.53 6.78 8.88
N ASP A 356 -21.72 5.69 8.17
CA ASP A 356 -22.68 4.63 8.49
C ASP A 356 -21.92 3.30 8.50
N GLU A 357 -21.57 2.86 9.70
CA GLU A 357 -20.83 1.61 9.95
C GLU A 357 -21.68 0.36 9.70
N ILE A 358 -23.02 0.49 9.60
CA ILE A 358 -23.90 -0.63 9.27
C ILE A 358 -23.96 -0.80 7.75
N ALA A 359 -24.03 0.31 7.02
CA ALA A 359 -24.01 0.32 5.56
C ALA A 359 -22.59 0.26 4.97
N HIS A 360 -21.56 0.38 5.80
CA HIS A 360 -20.15 0.49 5.42
C HIS A 360 -19.90 1.60 4.40
N THR A 361 -20.44 2.79 4.68
CA THR A 361 -20.32 3.97 3.81
C THR A 361 -19.97 5.24 4.58
N ALA A 362 -19.28 6.16 3.90
CA ALA A 362 -19.04 7.51 4.38
C ALA A 362 -19.47 8.55 3.35
N SER A 363 -19.99 9.68 3.82
CA SER A 363 -20.26 10.87 3.01
C SER A 363 -19.22 11.93 3.32
N ILE A 364 -18.43 12.29 2.31
CA ILE A 364 -17.25 13.13 2.47
C ILE A 364 -17.44 14.43 1.69
N ASP A 365 -17.23 15.55 2.37
CA ASP A 365 -17.27 16.89 1.78
C ASP A 365 -15.86 17.29 1.33
N VAL A 366 -15.66 17.46 0.03
CA VAL A 366 -14.36 17.82 -0.59
C VAL A 366 -14.46 19.17 -1.28
N THR A 367 -13.46 20.03 -1.08
CA THR A 367 -13.34 21.32 -1.77
C THR A 367 -12.01 21.37 -2.51
N VAL A 368 -12.06 21.61 -3.81
CA VAL A 368 -10.88 21.78 -4.67
C VAL A 368 -11.00 23.13 -5.39
N PRO A 369 -10.11 24.11 -5.15
CA PRO A 369 -10.16 25.37 -5.88
C PRO A 369 -10.00 25.15 -7.39
N CYS A 370 -10.66 25.96 -8.21
CA CYS A 370 -10.36 25.94 -9.64
C CYS A 370 -8.97 26.53 -9.86
N ALA A 371 -8.17 25.90 -10.74
CA ALA A 371 -6.98 26.54 -11.26
C ALA A 371 -7.41 27.89 -11.83
N SER A 372 -6.70 28.95 -11.46
CA SER A 372 -6.80 30.21 -12.19
C SER A 372 -6.52 29.87 -13.64
N ARG A 373 -7.52 30.07 -14.51
CA ARG A 373 -7.30 29.95 -15.95
C ARG A 373 -6.06 30.79 -16.23
N PRO A 374 -4.98 30.23 -16.81
CA PRO A 374 -3.85 31.07 -17.18
C PRO A 374 -4.46 32.18 -17.99
N THR A 375 -4.30 33.43 -17.52
CA THR A 375 -4.68 34.61 -18.28
C THR A 375 -4.04 34.34 -19.62
N GLN A 376 -4.84 34.10 -20.67
CA GLN A 376 -4.30 33.98 -22.01
C GLN A 376 -3.63 35.32 -22.22
N GLY A 377 -2.31 35.37 -22.01
CA GLY A 377 -1.51 36.53 -22.35
C GLY A 377 -1.85 36.77 -23.80
N ALA A 378 -2.33 37.99 -24.09
CA ALA A 378 -2.73 38.43 -25.40
C ALA A 378 -1.84 37.74 -26.43
N GLU A 379 -2.44 36.82 -27.17
CA GLU A 379 -1.78 36.06 -28.22
C GLU A 379 -1.05 37.11 -29.06
N ALA A 380 0.28 37.14 -28.96
CA ALA A 380 1.06 38.02 -29.79
C ALA A 380 0.70 37.62 -31.22
N ALA A 381 0.08 38.55 -31.94
CA ALA A 381 -0.37 38.34 -33.31
C ALA A 381 0.76 37.64 -34.07
N PRO A 382 0.46 36.57 -34.83
CA PRO A 382 1.48 35.79 -35.51
C PRO A 382 2.26 36.71 -36.45
N THR A 383 3.52 37.00 -36.12
CA THR A 383 4.46 37.56 -37.06
C THR A 383 4.75 36.48 -38.09
N ALA A 384 4.14 36.63 -39.27
CA ALA A 384 4.47 35.84 -40.44
C ALA A 384 5.87 36.20 -40.91
N GLU A 385 6.88 35.35 -40.65
CA GLU A 385 8.14 35.32 -41.40
C GLU A 385 8.95 34.04 -41.11
N GLY A 386 9.34 33.30 -42.16
CA GLY A 386 10.44 32.33 -42.19
C GLY A 386 10.04 30.86 -41.92
N ALA A 387 9.63 30.06 -42.92
CA ALA A 387 10.48 29.34 -43.88
C ALA A 387 11.36 28.20 -43.28
N LEU A 388 10.88 26.97 -43.51
CA LEU A 388 11.62 25.75 -43.93
C LEU A 388 12.97 25.44 -43.29
N GLY A 389 12.98 24.43 -42.41
CA GLY A 389 14.16 23.67 -42.01
C GLY A 389 13.79 22.22 -41.71
N SER A 390 14.00 21.34 -42.68
CA SER A 390 13.88 19.88 -42.57
C SER A 390 15.10 19.33 -41.83
N THR A 391 14.88 18.64 -40.70
CA THR A 391 15.85 17.69 -40.14
C THR A 391 15.14 16.41 -39.72
N THR A 392 15.27 15.41 -40.58
CA THR A 392 15.26 13.98 -40.25
C THR A 392 16.44 13.67 -39.31
N GLY A 393 16.21 12.80 -38.32
CA GLY A 393 17.31 12.10 -37.65
C GLY A 393 17.05 11.66 -36.22
N GLN A 394 16.94 10.33 -36.05
CA GLN A 394 17.49 9.52 -34.95
C GLN A 394 16.90 9.77 -33.55
N GLY A 395 16.32 8.78 -32.87
CA GLY A 395 16.80 7.42 -32.70
C GLY A 395 16.89 7.22 -31.17
N GLY A 396 15.96 6.45 -30.62
CA GLY A 396 15.84 6.25 -29.18
C GLY A 396 17.08 5.62 -28.59
N THR A 397 17.62 6.26 -27.56
CA THR A 397 18.72 5.71 -26.74
C THR A 397 18.13 4.72 -25.74
N ALA A 398 18.19 3.44 -26.08
CA ALA A 398 18.04 2.36 -25.11
C ALA A 398 19.29 2.31 -24.24
N MET A 399 19.14 2.50 -22.93
CA MET A 399 20.21 2.28 -21.95
C MET A 399 20.32 0.78 -21.68
N GLY A 400 21.14 0.09 -22.48
CA GLY A 400 21.57 -1.27 -22.19
C GLY A 400 22.82 -1.25 -21.30
N LEU A 401 22.70 -1.70 -20.04
CA LEU A 401 23.86 -2.00 -19.22
C LEU A 401 24.39 -3.39 -19.59
N THR A 402 25.63 -3.45 -20.07
CA THR A 402 26.36 -4.70 -20.25
C THR A 402 27.40 -4.79 -19.13
N MET A 403 27.29 -5.80 -18.28
CA MET A 403 28.29 -6.09 -17.25
C MET A 403 29.42 -6.94 -17.85
N THR A 404 30.64 -6.41 -17.86
CA THR A 404 31.87 -7.21 -18.01
C THR A 404 32.68 -7.10 -16.73
N GLY A 405 33.08 -8.26 -16.21
CA GLY A 405 33.61 -8.43 -14.86
C GLY A 405 34.92 -7.71 -14.55
N GLY A 406 35.11 -7.48 -13.25
CA GLY A 406 36.39 -7.22 -12.60
C GLY A 406 36.91 -5.79 -12.73
N GLY A 407 36.64 -4.95 -11.72
CA GLY A 407 37.35 -3.67 -11.54
C GLY A 407 36.54 -2.63 -10.77
N ALA A 408 37.18 -2.03 -9.76
CA ALA A 408 36.60 -1.05 -8.84
C ALA A 408 35.91 0.15 -9.53
N MET A 409 34.73 0.54 -9.03
CA MET A 409 34.09 1.79 -9.40
C MET A 409 34.79 2.98 -8.73
N THR A 410 35.36 3.86 -9.56
CA THR A 410 35.80 5.20 -9.16
C THR A 410 34.76 6.18 -9.69
N MET A 411 34.00 6.81 -8.80
CA MET A 411 33.06 7.88 -9.15
C MET A 411 33.77 9.23 -9.08
N THR A 412 34.05 9.83 -10.24
CA THR A 412 34.42 11.25 -10.36
C THR A 412 33.20 12.06 -10.74
N GLY A 413 32.69 12.87 -9.82
CA GLY A 413 31.64 13.86 -10.07
C GLY A 413 31.52 14.81 -8.88
N GLY A 414 31.99 16.04 -9.07
CA GLY A 414 32.26 17.01 -8.02
C GLY A 414 31.02 17.56 -7.31
N GLY A 415 31.12 17.59 -5.98
CA GLY A 415 30.17 18.19 -5.05
C GLY A 415 30.76 18.06 -3.66
N SER A 416 31.66 18.97 -3.31
CA SER A 416 32.33 19.03 -2.01
C SER A 416 31.31 19.32 -0.89
N ALA A 417 30.98 18.31 -0.11
CA ALA A 417 30.46 18.46 1.25
C ALA A 417 31.59 18.12 2.22
N ASP A 418 32.02 19.13 2.93
CA ASP A 418 33.09 19.12 3.93
C ASP A 418 32.64 18.30 5.15
N MET A 419 33.25 17.13 5.39
CA MET A 419 33.12 16.40 6.64
C MET A 419 34.28 16.78 7.55
N THR A 420 34.07 17.84 8.34
CA THR A 420 34.93 18.12 9.49
C THR A 420 34.66 17.13 10.61
N THR A 421 35.67 16.31 10.91
CA THR A 421 35.80 15.52 12.12
C THR A 421 35.96 16.42 13.35
N GLY A 422 35.10 16.23 14.34
CA GLY A 422 35.25 16.76 15.71
C GLY A 422 33.96 16.47 16.47
N GLY A 423 33.94 15.97 17.69
CA GLY A 423 34.99 15.57 18.62
C GLY A 423 34.26 14.83 19.76
N ALA A 424 34.99 13.93 20.43
CA ALA A 424 34.48 13.18 21.56
C ALA A 424 33.97 14.12 22.68
N GLY A 425 32.72 13.93 23.07
CA GLY A 425 32.13 14.49 24.28
C GLY A 425 31.33 13.40 24.97
N GLY A 426 31.92 12.82 26.03
CA GLY A 426 31.31 11.76 26.81
C GLY A 426 30.03 12.22 27.50
N MET A 427 29.01 11.36 27.48
CA MET A 427 27.86 11.48 28.35
C MET A 427 27.86 10.29 29.31
N GLU A 428 28.13 10.62 30.57
CA GLU A 428 28.15 9.76 31.74
C GLU A 428 26.72 9.28 32.02
N MET A 429 26.47 7.98 31.84
CA MET A 429 25.20 7.33 32.20
C MET A 429 25.23 7.00 33.69
N THR A 430 24.64 7.86 34.52
CA THR A 430 24.34 7.53 35.92
C THR A 430 23.31 6.41 35.99
N ALA A 431 23.73 5.26 36.54
CA ALA A 431 22.88 4.14 36.89
C ALA A 431 21.91 4.52 38.01
N GLY A 432 20.64 4.73 37.67
CA GLY A 432 19.52 4.73 38.60
C GLY A 432 18.91 3.33 38.66
N GLY A 433 19.19 2.59 39.73
CA GLY A 433 18.60 1.28 39.97
C GLY A 433 17.09 1.38 40.18
N MET A 434 16.34 0.59 39.40
CA MET A 434 14.93 0.34 39.67
C MET A 434 14.81 -1.10 40.18
N GLU A 435 14.48 -1.19 41.46
CA GLU A 435 14.25 -2.40 42.23
C GLU A 435 12.96 -3.07 41.73
N MET A 436 13.08 -4.21 41.05
CA MET A 436 11.95 -5.05 40.66
C MET A 436 11.59 -5.97 41.83
N THR A 437 10.53 -5.64 42.56
CA THR A 437 9.91 -6.54 43.53
C THR A 437 9.18 -7.66 42.79
N ALA A 438 9.55 -8.90 43.13
CA ALA A 438 8.90 -10.11 42.67
C ALA A 438 7.47 -10.24 43.23
N GLY A 439 6.49 -10.50 42.37
CA GLY A 439 5.15 -10.90 42.80
C GLY A 439 4.15 -11.01 41.66
N GLY A 440 3.74 -12.24 41.33
CA GLY A 440 2.49 -12.51 40.62
C GLY A 440 2.63 -13.28 39.31
N MET A 441 2.89 -14.60 39.39
CA MET A 441 2.52 -15.53 38.32
C MET A 441 0.99 -15.51 38.16
N MET A 442 0.50 -15.30 36.95
CA MET A 442 -0.89 -15.54 36.59
C MET A 442 -0.91 -16.68 35.58
N GLU A 443 -1.44 -17.83 36.01
CA GLU A 443 -1.68 -19.02 35.19
C GLU A 443 -2.58 -18.68 33.99
N MET A 444 -2.18 -19.13 32.79
CA MET A 444 -3.08 -19.22 31.64
C MET A 444 -3.90 -20.52 31.73
N PRO A 445 -5.22 -20.50 31.47
CA PRO A 445 -6.00 -21.72 31.40
C PRO A 445 -5.79 -22.42 30.06
N THR A 446 -5.44 -23.69 30.13
CA THR A 446 -5.54 -24.65 29.03
C THR A 446 -6.99 -24.79 28.57
N ARG A 447 -7.23 -24.60 27.26
CA ARG A 447 -8.19 -25.38 26.48
C ARG A 447 -7.68 -25.59 25.07
#